data_AF-A0A3D3UW58-F1
#
_entry.id   AF-A0A3D3UW58-F1
#
_cell.length_a   1.000
_cell.length_b   1.000
_cell.length_c   1.000
_cell.angle_alpha   90.00
_cell.angle_beta   90.00
_cell.angle_gamma   90.00
#
_symmetry.space_group_name_H-M   'P 1'
#
loop_
_entity.id
_entity.type
_entity.pdbx_description
1 polymer ?
#
loop_
_entity_poly.entity_id
_entity_poly.type
_entity_poly.pdbx_seq_one_letter_code
_entity_poly.pdbx_strand_id
1 'polypeptide(L)'
;YTMTASGTDIWNQSDEFHYAYKTLTGVGSLVARVESIDNTNGWAKAGVMIRESLEPGSIHATMVLTPANGVSFQRRIIADDVSTSANSATGDEVAPHWIKIERDLAGNFKAYHSTNGSTWTMQGAPENIQMSSNVYIGLAVTSHDAALTCQAVFSNVTTTGTVSPQWVNQDIGIESNAAEPLYVAVSNNAGVPAVVVNDDPAAANIDTWTEWVIPLQAFADQGINLTNVDRIAIGLGTRGNMTVPGGSGKMYIDDIRLTKPASEPQQQP
;
A
#
# COMPACT_ATOMS: atom_id res chain seq x y z
N TYR A 1 -8.70 4.22 -16.44
CA TYR A 1 -8.07 4.28 -15.11
C TYR A 1 -6.62 3.85 -15.28
N THR A 2 -5.68 4.67 -14.85
CA THR A 2 -4.26 4.29 -14.78
C THR A 2 -3.91 4.16 -13.31
N MET A 3 -3.31 3.04 -12.94
CA MET A 3 -2.90 2.75 -11.57
C MET A 3 -1.42 2.38 -11.57
N THR A 4 -0.72 2.80 -10.54
CA THR A 4 0.66 2.42 -10.26
C THR A 4 0.74 1.81 -8.88
N ALA A 5 1.52 0.75 -8.70
CA ALA A 5 1.69 0.11 -7.40
C ALA A 5 3.08 -0.51 -7.28
N SER A 6 3.62 -0.51 -6.06
CA SER A 6 4.65 -1.46 -5.64
C SER A 6 4.00 -2.67 -4.95
N GLY A 7 4.76 -3.39 -4.14
CA GLY A 7 4.29 -4.48 -3.27
C GLY A 7 4.88 -5.84 -3.64
N THR A 8 5.07 -6.68 -2.64
CA THR A 8 5.67 -8.01 -2.78
C THR A 8 4.76 -9.03 -3.44
N ASP A 9 3.48 -9.13 -3.05
CA ASP A 9 2.47 -9.96 -3.72
C ASP A 9 1.05 -9.80 -3.12
N ILE A 10 0.03 -10.33 -3.81
CA ILE A 10 -1.29 -10.66 -3.26
C ILE A 10 -1.37 -12.19 -3.15
N TRP A 11 -0.80 -12.78 -2.09
CA TRP A 11 -0.69 -14.24 -1.98
C TRP A 11 -0.54 -14.83 -0.59
N ASN A 12 0.53 -14.51 0.14
CA ASN A 12 0.86 -15.16 1.42
C ASN A 12 -0.14 -14.78 2.53
N GLN A 13 0.27 -14.79 3.80
CA GLN A 13 -0.60 -14.37 4.89
C GLN A 13 -0.92 -12.87 4.87
N SER A 14 -0.15 -12.07 4.13
CA SER A 14 -0.28 -10.61 4.04
C SER A 14 -0.14 -10.17 2.59
N ASP A 15 -1.08 -9.35 2.12
CA ASP A 15 -1.07 -8.76 0.78
C ASP A 15 -0.38 -7.41 0.75
N GLU A 16 0.37 -7.14 -0.32
CA GLU A 16 0.98 -5.86 -0.63
C GLU A 16 0.63 -5.39 -2.05
N PHE A 17 -0.23 -4.37 -2.15
CA PHE A 17 -0.71 -3.85 -3.44
C PHE A 17 -1.44 -2.52 -3.30
N HIS A 18 -1.69 -1.84 -4.43
CA HIS A 18 -2.55 -0.65 -4.48
C HIS A 18 -3.99 -1.02 -4.85
N TYR A 19 -4.96 -0.57 -4.05
CA TYR A 19 -6.37 -0.90 -4.21
C TYR A 19 -7.21 0.35 -4.48
N ALA A 20 -7.85 0.43 -5.65
CA ALA A 20 -8.88 1.42 -5.93
C ALA A 20 -10.25 0.74 -5.82
N TYR A 21 -11.10 1.18 -4.90
CA TYR A 21 -12.27 0.42 -4.48
C TYR A 21 -13.51 1.25 -4.16
N LYS A 22 -14.63 0.53 -4.07
CA LYS A 22 -15.95 0.96 -3.62
C LYS A 22 -16.46 -0.05 -2.59
N THR A 23 -17.52 0.29 -1.86
CA THR A 23 -18.21 -0.69 -1.02
C THR A 23 -19.31 -1.39 -1.83
N LEU A 24 -19.46 -2.70 -1.67
CA LEU A 24 -20.54 -3.52 -2.19
C LEU A 24 -21.34 -4.10 -1.03
N THR A 25 -22.67 -3.97 -1.08
CA THR A 25 -23.58 -4.68 -0.17
C THR A 25 -24.28 -5.82 -0.90
N GLY A 26 -24.09 -7.04 -0.41
CA GLY A 26 -24.71 -8.26 -0.94
C GLY A 26 -24.07 -8.74 -2.24
N VAL A 27 -24.92 -9.07 -3.22
CA VAL A 27 -24.52 -9.63 -4.51
C VAL A 27 -24.06 -8.54 -5.48
N GLY A 28 -23.13 -8.87 -6.36
CA GLY A 28 -22.64 -7.92 -7.35
C GLY A 28 -21.53 -8.50 -8.22
N SER A 29 -21.11 -7.72 -9.20
CA SER A 29 -20.01 -8.07 -10.09
C SER A 29 -19.16 -6.85 -10.40
N LEU A 30 -17.90 -7.10 -10.76
CA LEU A 30 -17.02 -6.10 -11.35
C LEU A 30 -16.41 -6.68 -12.62
N VAL A 31 -16.48 -5.90 -13.69
CA VAL A 31 -15.86 -6.16 -14.99
C VAL A 31 -14.87 -5.04 -15.28
N ALA A 32 -13.70 -5.39 -15.82
CA ALA A 32 -12.76 -4.43 -16.37
C ALA A 32 -12.04 -5.03 -17.58
N ARG A 33 -11.61 -4.18 -18.50
CA ARG A 33 -10.62 -4.53 -19.51
C ARG A 33 -9.26 -4.02 -19.06
N VAL A 34 -8.30 -4.91 -18.91
CA VAL A 34 -6.90 -4.54 -18.70
C VAL A 34 -6.32 -4.24 -20.07
N GLU A 35 -5.98 -2.98 -20.33
CA GLU A 35 -5.39 -2.53 -21.60
C GLU A 35 -3.88 -2.82 -21.63
N SER A 36 -3.19 -2.63 -20.50
CA SER A 36 -1.77 -2.94 -20.35
C SER A 36 -1.41 -3.18 -18.88
N ILE A 37 -0.30 -3.88 -18.67
CA ILE A 37 0.39 -4.04 -17.39
C ILE A 37 1.89 -4.14 -17.65
N ASP A 38 2.71 -3.46 -16.84
CA ASP A 38 4.17 -3.57 -16.92
C ASP A 38 4.66 -4.95 -16.45
N ASN A 39 5.70 -5.46 -17.09
CA ASN A 39 6.36 -6.70 -16.68
C ASN A 39 7.48 -6.44 -15.67
N THR A 40 7.09 -5.93 -14.49
CA THR A 40 7.99 -5.81 -13.33
C THR A 40 8.36 -7.16 -12.74
N ASN A 41 7.43 -8.12 -12.85
CA ASN A 41 7.61 -9.54 -12.57
C ASN A 41 6.60 -10.32 -13.42
N GLY A 42 6.91 -11.57 -13.79
CA GLY A 42 5.95 -12.41 -14.52
C GLY A 42 4.61 -12.62 -13.80
N TRP A 43 4.60 -12.48 -12.48
CA TRP A 43 3.43 -12.55 -11.60
C TRP A 43 2.99 -11.19 -11.04
N ALA A 44 3.46 -10.07 -11.61
CA ALA A 44 2.81 -8.78 -11.42
C ALA A 44 1.32 -8.92 -11.81
N LYS A 45 0.43 -8.19 -11.12
CA LYS A 45 -1.01 -8.43 -11.23
C LYS A 45 -1.75 -7.13 -11.53
N ALA A 46 -2.69 -7.20 -12.47
CA ALA A 46 -3.73 -6.21 -12.70
C ALA A 46 -5.07 -6.95 -12.65
N GLY A 47 -5.93 -6.60 -11.70
CA GLY A 47 -7.08 -7.43 -11.36
C GLY A 47 -8.34 -6.70 -10.96
N VAL A 48 -9.43 -7.47 -10.93
CA VAL A 48 -10.69 -7.11 -10.28
C VAL A 48 -10.83 -7.96 -9.01
N MET A 49 -11.15 -7.31 -7.90
CA MET A 49 -11.12 -7.92 -6.57
C MET A 49 -12.39 -7.60 -5.80
N ILE A 50 -12.89 -8.58 -5.07
CA ILE A 50 -13.80 -8.40 -3.93
C ILE A 50 -13.08 -8.91 -2.68
N ARG A 51 -13.00 -8.08 -1.63
CA ARG A 51 -12.33 -8.41 -0.37
C ARG A 51 -13.14 -7.97 0.84
N GLU A 52 -13.06 -8.72 1.93
CA GLU A 52 -13.90 -8.49 3.11
C GLU A 52 -13.50 -7.25 3.91
N SER A 53 -12.21 -7.07 4.20
CA SER A 53 -11.67 -5.97 4.97
C SER A 53 -10.51 -5.30 4.23
N LEU A 54 -9.99 -4.20 4.78
CA LEU A 54 -8.82 -3.50 4.24
C LEU A 54 -7.49 -3.97 4.87
N GLU A 55 -7.54 -4.96 5.76
CA GLU A 55 -6.36 -5.51 6.43
C GLU A 55 -5.54 -6.41 5.49
N PRO A 56 -4.20 -6.43 5.56
CA PRO A 56 -3.37 -7.17 4.62
C PRO A 56 -3.71 -8.67 4.48
N GLY A 57 -4.15 -9.35 5.54
CA GLY A 57 -4.55 -10.76 5.51
C GLY A 57 -6.03 -11.01 5.20
N SER A 58 -6.77 -10.05 4.63
CA SER A 58 -8.21 -10.18 4.39
C SER A 58 -8.59 -11.39 3.53
N ILE A 59 -9.73 -12.01 3.84
CA ILE A 59 -10.45 -12.90 2.90
C ILE A 59 -10.70 -12.12 1.60
N HIS A 60 -10.40 -12.73 0.45
CA HIS A 60 -10.58 -12.10 -0.86
C HIS A 60 -10.87 -13.11 -1.98
N ALA A 61 -11.45 -12.59 -3.06
CA ALA A 61 -11.62 -13.25 -4.34
C ALA A 61 -11.19 -12.30 -5.45
N THR A 62 -10.23 -12.72 -6.27
CA THR A 62 -9.57 -11.84 -7.24
C THR A 62 -9.39 -12.55 -8.56
N MET A 63 -9.83 -11.91 -9.65
CA MET A 63 -9.47 -12.31 -11.00
C MET A 63 -8.37 -11.38 -11.51
N VAL A 64 -7.21 -11.93 -11.86
CA VAL A 64 -6.06 -11.14 -12.31
C VAL A 64 -5.64 -11.52 -13.73
N LEU A 65 -5.09 -10.54 -14.44
CA LEU A 65 -4.23 -10.72 -15.59
C LEU A 65 -2.78 -10.44 -15.15
N THR A 66 -1.85 -11.25 -15.65
CA THR A 66 -0.41 -11.14 -15.40
C THR A 66 0.33 -10.88 -16.71
N PRO A 67 1.54 -10.29 -16.70
CA PRO A 67 2.26 -10.00 -17.93
C PRO A 67 2.84 -11.26 -18.60
N ALA A 68 3.06 -12.36 -17.86
CA ALA A 68 3.73 -13.56 -18.38
C ALA A 68 3.10 -14.91 -18.00
N ASN A 69 2.08 -14.95 -17.13
CA ASN A 69 1.48 -16.19 -16.63
C ASN A 69 -0.04 -16.27 -16.87
N GLY A 70 -0.53 -15.53 -17.87
CA GLY A 70 -1.93 -15.54 -18.24
C GLY A 70 -2.85 -14.91 -17.19
N VAL A 71 -4.04 -15.50 -17.04
CA VAL A 71 -5.03 -15.11 -16.04
C VAL A 71 -5.10 -16.09 -14.88
N SER A 72 -5.48 -15.60 -13.70
CA SER A 72 -5.63 -16.43 -12.51
C SER A 72 -6.82 -15.99 -11.66
N PHE A 73 -7.63 -16.96 -11.24
CA PHE A 73 -8.59 -16.77 -10.16
C PHE A 73 -7.90 -17.12 -8.84
N GLN A 74 -7.61 -16.11 -8.04
CA GLN A 74 -6.94 -16.23 -6.74
C GLN A 74 -7.91 -15.94 -5.60
N ARG A 75 -7.76 -16.66 -4.49
CA ARG A 75 -8.62 -16.47 -3.31
C ARG A 75 -7.91 -16.78 -2.01
N ARG A 76 -8.27 -16.02 -0.97
CA ARG A 76 -8.02 -16.34 0.44
C ARG A 76 -9.37 -16.59 1.10
N ILE A 77 -9.57 -17.79 1.65
CA ILE A 77 -10.86 -18.21 2.24
C ILE A 77 -10.90 -18.11 3.77
N ILE A 78 -9.73 -18.05 4.41
CA ILE A 78 -9.55 -17.85 5.85
C ILE A 78 -8.63 -16.65 6.02
N ALA A 79 -9.00 -15.69 6.87
CA ALA A 79 -8.15 -14.53 7.13
C ALA A 79 -6.76 -14.96 7.61
N ASP A 80 -5.74 -14.23 7.16
CA ASP A 80 -4.31 -14.45 7.48
C ASP A 80 -3.75 -15.81 7.02
N ASP A 81 -4.47 -16.56 6.19
CA ASP A 81 -3.97 -17.80 5.57
C ASP A 81 -3.34 -17.54 4.20
N VAL A 82 -2.62 -18.53 3.66
CA VAL A 82 -2.10 -18.49 2.29
C VAL A 82 -3.24 -18.55 1.26
N SER A 83 -3.14 -17.74 0.22
CA SER A 83 -4.05 -17.78 -0.91
C SER A 83 -3.86 -19.04 -1.76
N THR A 84 -4.93 -19.41 -2.45
CA THR A 84 -4.95 -20.49 -3.43
C THR A 84 -5.40 -19.95 -4.78
N SER A 85 -5.14 -20.68 -5.86
CA SER A 85 -5.55 -20.25 -7.19
C SER A 85 -6.04 -21.36 -8.11
N ALA A 86 -6.76 -20.93 -9.14
CA ALA A 86 -6.94 -21.65 -10.39
C ALA A 86 -6.37 -20.78 -11.52
N ASN A 87 -5.25 -21.20 -12.12
CA ASN A 87 -4.59 -20.48 -13.21
C ASN A 87 -5.11 -20.95 -14.58
N SER A 88 -4.96 -20.13 -15.62
CA SER A 88 -5.17 -20.63 -16.99
C SER A 88 -4.12 -21.69 -17.33
N ALA A 89 -4.51 -22.69 -18.13
CA ALA A 89 -3.62 -23.81 -18.45
C ALA A 89 -2.58 -23.45 -19.52
N THR A 90 -2.80 -22.38 -20.29
CA THR A 90 -2.03 -22.10 -21.50
C THR A 90 -1.19 -20.82 -21.43
N GLY A 91 -1.43 -19.91 -20.49
CA GLY A 91 -0.65 -18.67 -20.34
C GLY A 91 -0.75 -17.69 -21.53
N ASP A 92 -1.62 -17.96 -22.49
CA ASP A 92 -1.77 -17.19 -23.74
C ASP A 92 -2.60 -15.90 -23.54
N GLU A 93 -3.25 -15.76 -22.39
CA GLU A 93 -4.03 -14.57 -22.07
C GLU A 93 -3.11 -13.39 -21.74
N VAL A 94 -2.94 -12.48 -22.70
CA VAL A 94 -2.14 -11.25 -22.56
C VAL A 94 -3.01 -10.01 -22.74
N ALA A 95 -2.53 -8.88 -22.21
CA ALA A 95 -3.21 -7.60 -22.42
C ALA A 95 -3.20 -7.20 -23.91
N PRO A 96 -4.28 -6.60 -24.44
CA PRO A 96 -5.49 -6.20 -23.73
C PRO A 96 -6.47 -7.38 -23.54
N HIS A 97 -6.99 -7.55 -22.32
CA HIS A 97 -7.88 -8.67 -21.98
C HIS A 97 -8.95 -8.28 -20.97
N TRP A 98 -10.12 -8.91 -21.05
CA TRP A 98 -11.22 -8.67 -20.11
C TRP A 98 -11.18 -9.65 -18.95
N ILE A 99 -11.47 -9.13 -17.76
CA ILE A 99 -11.57 -9.90 -16.51
C ILE A 99 -12.84 -9.51 -15.77
N LYS A 100 -13.40 -10.48 -15.04
CA LYS A 100 -14.65 -10.33 -14.30
C LYS A 100 -14.64 -11.16 -13.02
N ILE A 101 -15.21 -10.61 -11.96
CA ILE A 101 -15.54 -11.33 -10.72
C ILE A 101 -17.02 -11.11 -10.40
N GLU A 102 -17.71 -12.16 -9.96
CA GLU A 102 -19.11 -12.14 -9.52
C GLU A 102 -19.24 -12.76 -8.13
N ARG A 103 -20.05 -12.16 -7.27
CA ARG A 103 -20.50 -12.70 -5.98
C ARG A 103 -22.01 -12.94 -6.02
N ASP A 104 -22.44 -14.18 -5.77
CA ASP A 104 -23.86 -14.56 -5.74
C ASP A 104 -24.46 -14.55 -4.32
N LEU A 105 -25.76 -14.83 -4.23
CA LEU A 105 -26.52 -14.81 -2.97
C LEU A 105 -26.12 -15.93 -2.00
N ALA A 106 -25.55 -17.02 -2.51
CA ALA A 106 -25.07 -18.14 -1.70
C ALA A 106 -23.63 -17.93 -1.20
N GLY A 107 -22.99 -16.82 -1.56
CA GLY A 107 -21.60 -16.52 -1.24
C GLY A 107 -20.61 -17.19 -2.19
N ASN A 108 -21.05 -17.69 -3.35
CA ASN A 108 -20.12 -18.19 -4.35
C ASN A 108 -19.52 -17.04 -5.16
N PHE A 109 -18.22 -17.16 -5.38
CA PHE A 109 -17.45 -16.30 -6.26
C PHE A 109 -17.15 -17.04 -7.55
N LYS A 110 -17.37 -16.34 -8.66
CA LYS A 110 -17.07 -16.83 -10.01
C LYS A 110 -16.19 -15.82 -10.71
N ALA A 111 -15.08 -16.29 -11.25
CA ALA A 111 -14.14 -15.49 -12.01
C ALA A 111 -14.22 -15.85 -13.49
N TYR A 112 -14.11 -14.84 -14.35
CA TYR A 112 -14.17 -15.03 -15.79
C TYR A 112 -13.16 -14.15 -16.50
N HIS A 113 -12.79 -14.55 -17.72
CA HIS A 113 -12.03 -13.74 -18.65
C HIS A 113 -12.63 -13.78 -20.05
N SER A 114 -12.25 -12.82 -20.90
CA SER A 114 -12.74 -12.74 -22.27
C SER A 114 -11.76 -11.97 -23.16
N THR A 115 -11.64 -12.40 -24.41
CA THR A 115 -10.90 -11.65 -25.45
C THR A 115 -11.74 -10.54 -26.09
N ASN A 116 -13.07 -10.57 -25.94
CA ASN A 116 -13.98 -9.66 -26.65
C ASN A 116 -15.00 -8.94 -25.74
N GLY A 117 -15.01 -9.22 -24.43
CA GLY A 117 -15.90 -8.61 -23.44
C GLY A 117 -17.35 -9.09 -23.50
N SER A 118 -17.68 -10.03 -24.40
CA SER A 118 -19.05 -10.53 -24.62
C SER A 118 -19.17 -12.04 -24.40
N THR A 119 -18.18 -12.81 -24.84
CA THR A 119 -18.08 -14.26 -24.63
C THR A 119 -17.13 -14.53 -23.48
N TRP A 120 -17.64 -15.04 -22.37
CA TRP A 120 -16.88 -15.21 -21.14
C TRP A 120 -16.52 -16.67 -20.90
N THR A 121 -15.24 -16.91 -20.61
CA THR A 121 -14.73 -18.21 -20.13
C THR A 121 -14.57 -18.14 -18.63
N MET A 122 -15.10 -19.12 -17.90
CA MET A 122 -14.92 -19.20 -16.45
C MET A 122 -13.51 -19.68 -16.13
N GLN A 123 -12.85 -19.02 -15.19
CA GLN A 123 -11.56 -19.43 -14.66
C GLN A 123 -11.77 -20.26 -13.39
N GLY A 124 -11.34 -21.52 -13.42
CA GLY A 124 -11.58 -22.47 -12.33
C GLY A 124 -13.06 -22.88 -12.20
N ALA A 125 -13.49 -23.12 -10.97
CA ALA A 125 -14.87 -23.44 -10.61
C ALA A 125 -15.44 -22.37 -9.66
N PRO A 126 -16.78 -22.25 -9.53
CA PRO A 126 -17.38 -21.42 -8.50
C PRO A 126 -16.89 -21.83 -7.12
N GLU A 127 -16.42 -20.87 -6.33
CA GLU A 127 -15.87 -21.11 -4.99
C GLU A 127 -16.76 -20.46 -3.93
N ASN A 128 -17.17 -21.21 -2.92
CA ASN A 128 -17.91 -20.64 -1.81
C ASN A 128 -16.93 -19.95 -0.84
N ILE A 129 -16.99 -18.63 -0.74
CA ILE A 129 -16.09 -17.84 0.12
C ILE A 129 -16.96 -17.02 1.05
N GLN A 130 -16.96 -17.40 2.33
CA GLN A 130 -17.77 -16.72 3.33
C GLN A 130 -17.15 -15.35 3.64
N MET A 131 -17.92 -14.30 3.36
CA MET A 131 -17.59 -12.91 3.71
C MET A 131 -18.84 -12.24 4.28
N SER A 132 -18.64 -11.18 5.04
CA SER A 132 -19.73 -10.30 5.49
C SER A 132 -20.56 -9.73 4.32
N SER A 133 -21.75 -9.20 4.60
CA SER A 133 -22.62 -8.63 3.56
C SER A 133 -22.04 -7.36 2.95
N ASN A 134 -21.24 -6.60 3.69
CA ASN A 134 -20.60 -5.37 3.24
C ASN A 134 -19.13 -5.63 3.00
N VAL A 135 -18.71 -5.55 1.74
CA VAL A 135 -17.34 -5.85 1.30
C VAL A 135 -16.82 -4.72 0.43
N TYR A 136 -15.55 -4.78 0.09
CA TYR A 136 -14.93 -3.86 -0.87
C TYR A 136 -14.85 -4.52 -2.24
N ILE A 137 -15.17 -3.78 -3.29
CA ILE A 137 -15.10 -4.21 -4.69
C ILE A 137 -14.28 -3.19 -5.48
N GLY A 138 -13.30 -3.64 -6.25
CA GLY A 138 -12.35 -2.70 -6.84
C GLY A 138 -11.28 -3.30 -7.75
N LEU A 139 -10.42 -2.41 -8.26
CA LEU A 139 -9.26 -2.73 -9.07
C LEU A 139 -8.04 -2.90 -8.16
N ALA A 140 -7.24 -3.94 -8.40
CA ALA A 140 -6.05 -4.26 -7.62
C ALA A 140 -4.81 -4.32 -8.54
N VAL A 141 -3.71 -3.69 -8.12
CA VAL A 141 -2.42 -3.74 -8.83
C VAL A 141 -1.28 -4.00 -7.86
N THR A 142 -0.41 -4.96 -8.16
CA THR A 142 0.87 -5.18 -7.45
C THR A 142 2.00 -5.38 -8.47
N SER A 143 3.20 -4.87 -8.16
CA SER A 143 4.40 -5.11 -8.95
C SER A 143 4.98 -6.51 -8.76
N HIS A 144 4.61 -7.17 -7.65
CA HIS A 144 5.22 -8.43 -7.25
C HIS A 144 6.77 -8.31 -7.06
N ASP A 145 7.20 -7.09 -6.79
CA ASP A 145 8.57 -6.70 -6.49
C ASP A 145 8.50 -5.33 -5.78
N ALA A 146 8.69 -5.33 -4.46
CA ALA A 146 8.55 -4.11 -3.65
C ALA A 146 9.52 -2.99 -4.05
N ALA A 147 10.62 -3.29 -4.75
CA ALA A 147 11.57 -2.29 -5.22
C ALA A 147 11.15 -1.62 -6.55
N LEU A 148 10.13 -2.16 -7.23
CA LEU A 148 9.68 -1.67 -8.52
C LEU A 148 8.26 -1.11 -8.45
N THR A 149 7.97 -0.14 -9.31
CA THR A 149 6.60 0.35 -9.53
C THR A 149 6.06 -0.22 -10.82
N CYS A 150 4.94 -0.92 -10.75
CA CYS A 150 4.21 -1.45 -11.90
C CYS A 150 3.07 -0.52 -12.28
N GLN A 151 2.96 -0.15 -13.56
CA GLN A 151 1.78 0.51 -14.09
C GLN A 151 0.81 -0.50 -14.71
N ALA A 152 -0.49 -0.30 -14.48
CA ALA A 152 -1.56 -0.98 -15.18
C ALA A 152 -2.61 0.02 -15.67
N VAL A 153 -3.13 -0.21 -16.87
CA VAL A 153 -4.19 0.61 -17.48
C VAL A 153 -5.44 -0.23 -17.61
N PHE A 154 -6.55 0.27 -17.06
CA PHE A 154 -7.87 -0.34 -17.14
C PHE A 154 -8.86 0.55 -17.89
N SER A 155 -9.73 -0.06 -18.68
CA SER A 155 -10.87 0.57 -19.33
C SER A 155 -12.16 -0.22 -19.07
N ASN A 156 -13.30 0.36 -19.46
CA ASN A 156 -14.62 -0.28 -19.39
C ASN A 156 -14.97 -0.89 -18.02
N VAL A 157 -14.57 -0.21 -16.95
CA VAL A 157 -14.81 -0.65 -15.57
C VAL A 157 -16.29 -0.47 -15.25
N THR A 158 -16.99 -1.58 -14.98
CA THR A 158 -18.43 -1.58 -14.70
C THR A 158 -18.75 -2.47 -13.50
N THR A 159 -19.71 -2.03 -12.68
CA THR A 159 -20.17 -2.77 -11.49
C THR A 159 -21.66 -3.04 -11.55
N THR A 160 -22.10 -4.09 -10.89
CA THR A 160 -23.52 -4.38 -10.63
C THR A 160 -23.75 -4.58 -9.13
N GLY A 161 -25.01 -4.52 -8.70
CA GLY A 161 -25.40 -4.63 -7.29
C GLY A 161 -25.46 -3.29 -6.57
N THR A 162 -25.54 -3.33 -5.25
CA THR A 162 -25.58 -2.13 -4.40
C THR A 162 -24.16 -1.66 -4.11
N VAL A 163 -23.61 -0.86 -5.03
CA VAL A 163 -22.23 -0.36 -4.97
C VAL A 163 -22.22 1.14 -4.66
N SER A 164 -21.30 1.59 -3.80
CA SER A 164 -21.15 3.02 -3.50
C SER A 164 -20.76 3.84 -4.75
N PRO A 165 -21.16 5.13 -4.82
CA PRO A 165 -20.89 5.95 -5.99
C PRO A 165 -19.43 6.39 -6.07
N GLN A 166 -18.77 6.64 -4.94
CA GLN A 166 -17.43 7.22 -4.86
C GLN A 166 -16.35 6.14 -4.80
N TRP A 167 -15.30 6.33 -5.61
CA TRP A 167 -14.08 5.55 -5.52
C TRP A 167 -13.20 6.09 -4.38
N VAL A 168 -12.61 5.17 -3.63
CA VAL A 168 -11.52 5.42 -2.68
C VAL A 168 -10.31 4.63 -3.17
N ASN A 169 -9.09 5.04 -2.80
CA ASN A 169 -7.91 4.24 -3.06
C ASN A 169 -6.95 4.28 -1.87
N GLN A 170 -6.22 3.20 -1.66
CA GLN A 170 -5.15 3.12 -0.68
C GLN A 170 -4.22 1.96 -1.01
N ASP A 171 -3.00 2.01 -0.46
CA ASP A 171 -2.15 0.84 -0.39
C ASP A 171 -2.61 -0.12 0.70
N ILE A 172 -2.49 -1.41 0.42
CA ILE A 172 -2.75 -2.51 1.36
C ILE A 172 -1.40 -3.11 1.67
N GLY A 173 -1.05 -3.25 2.96
CA GLY A 173 0.15 -3.92 3.45
C GLY A 173 1.48 -3.26 3.11
N ILE A 174 1.51 -2.32 2.16
CA ILE A 174 2.67 -1.50 1.87
C ILE A 174 2.78 -0.44 2.95
N GLU A 175 3.72 -0.62 3.87
CA GLU A 175 4.10 0.43 4.81
C GLU A 175 4.95 1.47 4.05
N SER A 176 4.29 2.47 3.46
CA SER A 176 4.96 3.64 2.88
C SER A 176 4.66 4.88 3.72
N ASN A 177 5.69 5.69 3.95
CA ASN A 177 5.53 6.99 4.57
C ASN A 177 5.31 8.03 3.49
N ALA A 178 4.34 8.93 3.67
CA ALA A 178 4.34 10.16 2.92
C ALA A 178 5.63 10.94 3.25
N ALA A 179 6.24 11.54 2.23
CA ALA A 179 7.42 12.38 2.44
C ALA A 179 7.04 13.61 3.28
N GLU A 180 7.64 13.71 4.46
CA GLU A 180 7.43 14.80 5.40
C GLU A 180 8.75 15.16 6.08
N PRO A 181 9.09 16.46 6.25
CA PRO A 181 10.27 16.87 7.00
C PRO A 181 10.24 16.33 8.44
N LEU A 182 11.30 15.63 8.82
CA LEU A 182 11.52 15.17 10.20
C LEU A 182 12.23 16.28 10.98
N TYR A 183 11.79 16.59 12.20
CA TYR A 183 12.46 17.55 13.06
C TYR A 183 12.50 17.12 14.53
N VAL A 184 13.52 17.62 15.24
CA VAL A 184 13.60 17.58 16.71
C VAL A 184 13.45 19.00 17.22
N ALA A 185 12.60 19.18 18.22
CA ALA A 185 12.47 20.42 18.96
C ALA A 185 12.83 20.19 20.43
N VAL A 186 13.58 21.12 21.01
CA VAL A 186 13.91 21.15 22.43
C VAL A 186 13.35 22.43 23.03
N SER A 187 12.75 22.32 24.22
CA SER A 187 12.16 23.44 24.94
C SER A 187 12.49 23.41 26.42
N ASN A 188 12.34 24.56 27.04
CA ASN A 188 12.27 24.73 28.49
C ASN A 188 10.99 25.52 28.82
N ASN A 189 10.76 25.75 30.12
CA ASN A 189 9.60 26.47 30.63
C ASN A 189 9.56 27.98 30.25
N ALA A 190 10.54 28.49 29.50
CA ALA A 190 10.67 29.90 29.14
C ALA A 190 11.25 30.11 27.73
N GLY A 191 10.40 30.46 26.77
CA GLY A 191 10.83 30.95 25.45
C GLY A 191 10.32 30.12 24.27
N VAL A 192 10.84 30.46 23.08
CA VAL A 192 10.53 29.74 21.84
C VAL A 192 11.39 28.47 21.78
N PRO A 193 10.81 27.28 21.53
CA PRO A 193 11.62 26.07 21.42
C PRO A 193 12.56 26.12 20.21
N ALA A 194 13.80 25.69 20.40
CA ALA A 194 14.77 25.54 19.33
C ALA A 194 14.46 24.28 18.51
N VAL A 195 14.63 24.35 17.19
CA VAL A 195 14.24 23.28 16.25
C VAL A 195 15.39 22.98 15.30
N VAL A 196 15.70 21.71 15.14
CA VAL A 196 16.58 21.25 14.08
C VAL A 196 15.75 20.33 13.18
N VAL A 197 15.73 20.65 11.89
CA VAL A 197 15.11 19.84 10.84
C VAL A 197 16.18 18.92 10.27
N ASN A 198 15.81 17.69 9.92
CA ASN A 198 16.69 16.79 9.20
C ASN A 198 16.98 17.37 7.81
N ASP A 199 18.24 17.34 7.37
CA ASP A 199 18.64 17.89 6.08
C ASP A 199 18.10 17.08 4.89
N ASP A 200 17.76 15.80 5.11
CA ASP A 200 17.06 14.99 4.13
C ASP A 200 15.54 15.27 4.18
N PRO A 201 14.95 15.93 3.17
CA PRO A 201 13.51 16.19 3.12
C PRO A 201 12.67 14.90 2.97
N ALA A 202 13.29 13.78 2.62
CA ALA A 202 12.68 12.46 2.53
C ALA A 202 13.06 11.55 3.70
N ALA A 203 13.56 12.10 4.83
CA ALA A 203 13.93 11.31 6.00
C ALA A 203 12.81 10.40 6.53
N ALA A 204 11.54 10.79 6.35
CA ALA A 204 10.39 9.95 6.69
C ALA A 204 10.29 8.68 5.83
N ASN A 205 10.90 8.65 4.64
CA ASN A 205 10.87 7.52 3.72
C ASN A 205 12.03 6.54 3.91
N ILE A 206 12.95 6.81 4.84
CA ILE A 206 14.07 5.91 5.11
C ILE A 206 13.53 4.63 5.76
N ASP A 207 13.75 3.50 5.11
CA ASP A 207 13.24 2.17 5.47
C ASP A 207 14.27 1.30 6.23
N THR A 208 15.44 1.86 6.51
CA THR A 208 16.54 1.21 7.24
C THR A 208 16.92 2.02 8.47
N TRP A 209 17.37 1.33 9.52
CA TRP A 209 17.84 2.02 10.73
C TRP A 209 18.98 2.99 10.38
N THR A 210 18.77 4.27 10.66
CA THR A 210 19.72 5.34 10.37
C THR A 210 19.85 6.20 11.61
N GLU A 211 21.08 6.35 12.10
CA GLU A 211 21.38 7.25 13.20
C GLU A 211 21.30 8.71 12.71
N TRP A 212 20.57 9.56 13.44
CA TRP A 212 20.56 11.00 13.23
C TRP A 212 21.25 11.73 14.38
N VAL A 213 22.50 12.14 14.16
CA VAL A 213 23.30 12.89 15.13
C VAL A 213 23.05 14.38 14.97
N ILE A 214 22.51 15.02 16.01
CA ILE A 214 22.28 16.47 16.04
C ILE A 214 23.30 17.13 16.98
N PRO A 215 24.20 17.99 16.47
CA PRO A 215 25.07 18.77 17.33
C PRO A 215 24.25 19.66 18.26
N LEU A 216 24.47 19.58 19.58
CA LEU A 216 23.76 20.42 20.54
C LEU A 216 23.92 21.92 20.26
N GLN A 217 25.04 22.32 19.65
CA GLN A 217 25.28 23.70 19.24
C GLN A 217 24.20 24.22 18.27
N ALA A 218 23.63 23.37 17.41
CA ALA A 218 22.56 23.75 16.48
C ALA A 218 21.28 24.22 17.20
N PHE A 219 21.04 23.72 18.43
CA PHE A 219 19.99 24.25 19.29
C PHE A 219 20.45 25.51 20.02
N ALA A 220 21.65 25.50 20.60
CA ALA A 220 22.19 26.63 21.37
C ALA A 220 22.30 27.92 20.54
N ASP A 221 22.63 27.81 19.25
CA ASP A 221 22.71 28.93 18.31
C ASP A 221 21.35 29.63 18.11
N GLN A 222 20.24 28.95 18.40
CA GLN A 222 18.89 29.52 18.40
C GLN A 222 18.53 30.20 19.73
N GLY A 223 19.48 30.30 20.67
CA GLY A 223 19.35 31.02 21.93
C GLY A 223 18.73 30.23 23.08
N ILE A 224 18.50 28.92 22.93
CA ILE A 224 18.00 28.10 24.03
C ILE A 224 19.11 27.78 25.04
N ASN A 225 18.78 27.88 26.33
CA ASN A 225 19.67 27.43 27.38
C ASN A 225 19.57 25.90 27.52
N LEU A 226 20.62 25.20 27.14
CA LEU A 226 20.64 23.73 27.19
C LEU A 226 20.77 23.14 28.60
N THR A 227 21.06 23.97 29.61
CA THR A 227 21.20 23.51 31.01
C THR A 227 19.86 23.30 31.72
N ASN A 228 18.74 23.71 31.12
CA ASN A 228 17.42 23.64 31.74
C ASN A 228 16.31 23.16 30.77
N VAL A 229 16.66 22.35 29.78
CA VAL A 229 15.68 21.70 28.88
C VAL A 229 14.77 20.79 29.70
N ASP A 230 13.45 20.92 29.52
CA ASP A 230 12.44 20.13 30.22
C ASP A 230 11.58 19.27 29.26
N ARG A 231 11.66 19.52 27.96
CA ARG A 231 10.92 18.76 26.96
C ARG A 231 11.70 18.62 25.65
N ILE A 232 11.58 17.43 25.08
CA ILE A 232 12.01 17.08 23.72
C ILE A 232 10.76 16.65 22.95
N ALA A 233 10.67 17.07 21.69
CA ALA A 233 9.64 16.61 20.77
C ALA A 233 10.30 16.18 19.47
N ILE A 234 9.84 15.05 18.93
CA ILE A 234 10.14 14.61 17.57
C ILE A 234 8.85 14.80 16.78
N GLY A 235 8.94 15.44 15.61
CA GLY A 235 7.77 15.75 14.80
C GLY A 235 8.03 15.49 13.32
N LEU A 236 6.95 15.21 12.60
CA LEU A 236 6.92 15.11 11.15
C LEU A 236 6.05 16.25 10.59
N GLY A 237 6.48 16.79 9.45
CA GLY A 237 5.79 17.84 8.72
C GLY A 237 6.06 19.26 9.22
N THR A 238 5.27 20.20 8.74
CA THR A 238 5.45 21.63 9.06
C THR A 238 5.08 21.93 10.51
N ARG A 239 6.07 22.31 11.32
CA ARG A 239 5.87 22.69 12.73
C ARG A 239 4.85 23.83 12.87
N GLY A 240 3.87 23.65 13.76
CA GLY A 240 2.84 24.65 14.06
C GLY A 240 1.70 24.72 13.05
N ASN A 241 1.76 23.95 11.97
CA ASN A 241 0.63 23.77 11.07
C ASN A 241 -0.39 22.82 11.71
N MET A 242 -1.53 23.36 12.14
CA MET A 242 -2.65 22.59 12.71
C MET A 242 -3.88 22.55 11.80
N THR A 243 -3.83 23.22 10.65
CA THR A 243 -5.02 23.47 9.80
C THR A 243 -4.98 22.70 8.49
N VAL A 244 -3.80 22.35 7.99
CA VAL A 244 -3.64 21.49 6.81
C VAL A 244 -3.12 20.14 7.28
N PRO A 245 -3.89 19.05 7.11
CA PRO A 245 -3.40 17.70 7.39
C PRO A 245 -2.11 17.44 6.60
N GLY A 246 -1.07 16.96 7.28
CA GLY A 246 0.14 16.44 6.63
C GLY A 246 -0.09 15.04 6.03
N GLY A 247 0.97 14.46 5.50
CA GLY A 247 1.01 13.09 5.04
C GLY A 247 0.80 12.06 6.15
N SER A 248 0.47 10.82 5.76
CA SER A 248 0.29 9.69 6.66
C SER A 248 1.48 8.72 6.57
N GLY A 249 1.73 7.99 7.65
CA GLY A 249 2.81 7.01 7.69
C GLY A 249 2.96 6.41 9.08
N LYS A 250 3.95 5.53 9.22
CA LYS A 250 4.37 4.88 10.45
C LYS A 250 5.88 5.05 10.61
N MET A 251 6.28 5.67 11.70
CA MET A 251 7.69 5.83 12.07
C MET A 251 7.98 5.04 13.33
N TYR A 252 9.05 4.25 13.30
CA TYR A 252 9.61 3.66 14.50
C TYR A 252 10.81 4.50 14.91
N ILE A 253 10.79 4.98 16.15
CA ILE A 253 11.88 5.74 16.75
C ILE A 253 12.40 4.90 17.89
N ASP A 254 13.70 4.62 17.85
CA ASP A 254 14.40 3.90 18.90
C ASP A 254 15.62 4.71 19.36
N ASP A 255 16.11 4.43 20.56
CA ASP A 255 17.38 4.92 21.08
C ASP A 255 17.57 6.46 21.06
N ILE A 256 16.68 7.19 21.75
CA ILE A 256 16.91 8.62 22.01
C ILE A 256 17.95 8.79 23.12
N ARG A 257 19.17 9.19 22.75
CA ARG A 257 20.32 9.26 23.67
C ARG A 257 21.02 10.61 23.61
N LEU A 258 21.47 11.10 24.77
CA LEU A 258 22.42 12.20 24.88
C LEU A 258 23.81 11.60 25.05
N THR A 259 24.68 11.81 24.06
CA THR A 259 26.04 11.26 24.06
C THR A 259 27.07 12.38 24.24
N LYS A 260 28.24 12.04 24.81
CA LYS A 260 29.39 12.94 24.82
C LYS A 260 29.98 12.98 23.40
N PRO A 261 30.55 14.10 22.95
CA PRO A 261 31.29 14.15 21.69
C PRO A 261 32.33 13.02 21.65
N ALA A 262 32.40 12.29 20.54
CA ALA A 262 33.46 11.32 20.34
C ALA A 262 34.82 12.04 20.45
N SER A 263 35.73 11.51 21.27
CA SER A 263 37.10 12.00 21.32
C SER A 263 37.73 11.80 19.94
N GLU A 264 38.27 12.87 19.34
CA GLU A 264 38.99 12.78 18.08
C GLU A 264 40.08 11.69 18.17
N PRO A 265 40.29 10.88 17.10
CA PRO A 265 41.45 10.01 17.04
C PRO A 265 42.70 10.86 17.21
N GLN A 266 43.51 10.55 18.23
CA GLN A 266 44.83 11.17 18.36
C GLN A 266 45.58 10.97 17.05
N GLN A 267 45.97 12.06 16.39
CA GLN A 267 46.92 11.99 15.29
C GLN A 267 48.17 11.30 15.82
N GLN A 268 48.44 10.12 15.27
CA GLN A 268 49.59 9.31 15.64
C GLN A 268 50.86 10.09 15.22
N PRO A 269 51.85 10.23 16.11
CA PRO A 269 53.05 11.05 15.87
C PRO A 269 53.89 10.55 14.70
#